data_AF-A0A9D5PUW2-F1
#
_entry.id   AF-A0A9D5PUW2-F1
#
_cell.length_a   1.000
_cell.length_b   1.000
_cell.length_c   1.000
_cell.angle_alpha   90.00
_cell.angle_beta   90.00
_cell.angle_gamma   90.00
#
_symmetry.space_group_name_H-M   'P 1'
#
loop_
_entity.id
_entity.type
_entity.pdbx_description
1 polymer ?
#
loop_
_entity_poly.entity_id
_entity_poly.type
_entity_poly.pdbx_seq_one_letter_code
_entity_poly.pdbx_strand_id
1 'polypeptide(L)'
;MKTKLTSLTLAGVMLAGGVLASCGESGSTQTTDTTTEAADTTSFYDELKAPDFGGETFTILCRSNVLDEMYTDMETGEVVNDAVYTRNLNVAENLNVDLQVIDVAGDWANKDGFINYVTSSILSGDNAFQLIAGYMHYMPATIQDELYLNQGAALYQFR
;
A
#
# COMPACT_ATOMS: atom_id res chain seq x y z
N MET A 1 11.41 54.19 -42.84
CA MET A 1 12.48 53.61 -43.69
C MET A 1 12.32 52.08 -43.62
N LYS A 2 11.73 51.45 -44.64
CA LYS A 2 12.41 50.79 -45.79
C LYS A 2 13.23 49.57 -45.32
N THR A 3 12.63 48.36 -45.32
CA THR A 3 12.90 47.20 -46.22
C THR A 3 14.28 46.53 -45.99
N LYS A 4 14.42 45.20 -45.96
CA LYS A 4 14.29 44.27 -47.11
C LYS A 4 14.22 42.78 -46.71
N LEU A 5 13.41 42.02 -47.45
CA LEU A 5 13.56 40.59 -47.74
C LEU A 5 14.71 40.36 -48.75
N THR A 6 15.43 39.25 -48.61
CA THR A 6 16.09 38.42 -49.68
C THR A 6 16.62 37.14 -48.99
N SER A 7 16.02 35.95 -49.12
CA SER A 7 16.01 35.01 -50.26
C SER A 7 17.42 34.65 -50.75
N LEU A 8 17.83 33.37 -50.71
CA LEU A 8 18.14 32.53 -51.89
C LEU A 8 18.84 31.19 -51.51
N THR A 9 18.11 30.10 -51.75
CA THR A 9 18.49 28.75 -52.23
C THR A 9 19.82 28.10 -51.82
N LEU A 10 19.72 26.91 -51.20
CA LEU A 10 20.72 25.85 -51.38
C LEU A 10 20.00 24.51 -51.63
N ALA A 11 19.96 24.11 -52.90
CA ALA A 11 19.65 22.76 -53.32
C ALA A 11 20.99 21.99 -53.44
N GLY A 12 21.09 20.83 -52.80
CA GLY A 12 22.25 19.96 -52.84
C GLY A 12 21.88 18.57 -52.31
N VAL A 13 21.39 17.75 -53.23
CA VAL A 13 20.94 16.36 -53.08
C VAL A 13 22.00 15.46 -52.40
N MET A 14 21.59 14.68 -51.40
CA MET A 14 22.17 13.35 -51.17
C MET A 14 21.06 12.30 -51.03
N LEU A 15 21.17 11.34 -51.94
CA LEU A 15 20.33 10.17 -52.11
C LEU A 15 20.36 9.19 -50.92
N ALA A 16 19.22 8.51 -50.76
CA ALA A 16 19.04 7.12 -50.35
C ALA A 16 19.43 6.72 -48.91
N GLY A 17 18.40 6.51 -48.08
CA GLY A 17 18.50 5.78 -46.81
C GLY A 17 17.20 5.90 -46.03
N GLY A 18 16.36 4.88 -46.10
CA GLY A 18 14.99 4.89 -45.61
C GLY A 18 14.81 5.16 -44.11
N VAL A 19 13.69 5.84 -43.85
CA VAL A 19 12.76 5.74 -42.71
C VAL A 19 13.37 5.52 -41.32
N LEU A 20 13.23 6.56 -40.52
CA LEU A 20 13.39 6.61 -39.07
C LEU A 20 12.65 5.44 -38.40
N ALA A 21 13.41 4.61 -37.69
CA ALA A 21 12.92 3.70 -36.68
C ALA A 21 12.32 4.49 -35.51
N SER A 22 11.00 4.54 -35.45
CA SER A 22 10.20 4.86 -34.26
C SER A 22 8.76 4.42 -34.53
N CYS A 23 8.57 3.12 -34.68
CA CYS A 23 7.29 2.42 -34.58
C CYS A 23 7.64 0.92 -34.49
N GLY A 24 7.54 0.34 -33.30
CA GLY A 24 7.67 -1.10 -33.11
C GLY A 24 6.29 -1.71 -33.03
N GLU A 25 5.69 -2.04 -34.17
CA GLU A 25 4.50 -2.90 -34.23
C GLU A 25 4.45 -3.65 -35.58
N SER A 26 4.25 -4.96 -35.45
CA SER A 26 3.82 -5.98 -36.41
C SER A 26 4.77 -6.57 -37.46
N GLY A 27 5.05 -7.88 -37.28
CA GLY A 27 5.06 -8.81 -38.42
C GLY A 27 6.11 -9.92 -38.46
N SER A 28 6.32 -10.70 -37.38
CA SER A 28 6.91 -12.04 -37.51
C SER A 28 6.24 -13.00 -36.55
N THR A 29 5.47 -13.95 -37.09
CA THR A 29 4.81 -15.01 -36.33
C THR A 29 5.87 -15.99 -35.84
N GLN A 30 6.37 -15.77 -34.63
CA GLN A 30 7.10 -16.76 -33.85
C GLN A 30 6.17 -17.22 -32.74
N THR A 31 5.57 -18.40 -32.92
CA THR A 31 4.87 -19.11 -31.85
C THR A 31 5.90 -19.50 -30.80
N THR A 32 6.08 -18.65 -29.81
CA THR A 32 6.73 -19.04 -28.56
C THR A 32 5.67 -19.74 -27.72
N ASP A 33 5.70 -21.08 -27.71
CA ASP A 33 5.05 -21.88 -26.69
C ASP A 33 5.63 -21.47 -25.33
N THR A 34 5.00 -20.48 -24.70
CA THR A 34 5.19 -20.23 -23.28
C THR A 34 4.40 -21.32 -22.60
N THR A 35 5.11 -22.39 -22.20
CA THR A 35 4.58 -23.28 -21.18
C THR A 35 4.35 -22.39 -19.96
N THR A 36 3.09 -22.03 -19.71
CA THR A 36 2.65 -21.53 -18.43
C THR A 36 2.86 -22.67 -17.45
N GLU A 37 4.05 -22.74 -16.88
CA GLU A 37 4.26 -23.45 -15.63
C GLU A 37 3.26 -22.82 -14.67
N ALA A 38 2.26 -23.60 -14.26
CA ALA A 38 1.34 -23.20 -13.22
C ALA A 38 2.21 -22.94 -11.99
N ALA A 39 2.54 -21.67 -11.74
CA ALA A 39 3.14 -21.27 -10.48
C ALA A 39 2.20 -21.80 -9.40
N ASP A 40 2.72 -22.63 -8.51
CA ASP A 40 2.01 -23.11 -7.33
C ASP A 40 1.30 -21.91 -6.70
N THR A 41 -0.02 -21.86 -6.82
CA THR A 41 -0.85 -20.77 -6.28
C THR A 41 -1.06 -20.94 -4.79
N THR A 42 -0.18 -21.64 -4.10
CA THR A 42 -0.17 -21.68 -2.64
C THR A 42 0.14 -20.27 -2.17
N SER A 43 -0.89 -19.63 -1.63
CA SER A 43 -0.76 -18.36 -0.96
C SER A 43 0.16 -18.56 0.25
N PHE A 44 1.01 -17.58 0.57
CA PHE A 44 1.75 -17.59 1.85
C PHE A 44 0.80 -17.79 3.05
N TYR A 45 -0.46 -17.35 2.92
CA TYR A 45 -1.49 -17.57 3.93
C TYR A 45 -1.86 -19.05 4.11
N ASP A 46 -1.77 -19.88 3.06
CA ASP A 46 -2.08 -21.33 3.13
C ASP A 46 -1.02 -22.10 3.94
N GLU A 47 0.21 -21.58 3.97
CA GLU A 47 1.31 -22.15 4.76
C GLU A 47 1.24 -21.73 6.24
N LEU A 48 0.54 -20.64 6.54
CA LEU A 48 0.30 -20.20 7.90
C LEU A 48 -0.81 -21.05 8.52
N LYS A 49 -0.52 -21.68 9.66
CA LYS A 49 -1.57 -22.17 10.58
C LYS A 49 -2.21 -20.95 11.25
N ALA A 50 -2.99 -20.20 10.48
CA ALA A 50 -3.68 -19.03 10.95
C ALA A 50 -4.59 -19.43 12.13
N PRO A 51 -4.51 -18.73 13.28
CA PRO A 51 -5.48 -18.93 14.35
C PRO A 51 -6.86 -18.47 13.89
N ASP A 52 -7.88 -19.16 14.40
CA ASP A 52 -9.29 -18.76 14.24
C ASP A 52 -9.69 -17.92 15.46
N PHE A 53 -9.98 -16.64 15.24
CA PHE A 53 -10.40 -15.70 16.29
C PHE A 53 -11.92 -15.59 16.44
N GLY A 54 -12.70 -16.49 15.84
CA GLY A 54 -14.13 -16.64 16.14
C GLY A 54 -15.02 -15.46 15.73
N GLY A 55 -14.56 -14.62 14.79
CA GLY A 55 -15.26 -13.42 14.35
C GLY A 55 -15.10 -12.23 15.29
N GLU A 56 -14.10 -12.24 16.19
CA GLU A 56 -13.83 -11.09 17.06
C GLU A 56 -13.50 -9.84 16.24
N THR A 57 -13.96 -8.68 16.72
CA THR A 57 -13.59 -7.39 16.14
C THR A 57 -12.14 -7.06 16.46
N PHE A 58 -11.36 -6.80 15.42
CA PHE A 58 -9.99 -6.31 15.53
C PHE A 58 -9.92 -4.89 14.97
N THR A 59 -9.73 -3.90 15.83
CA THR A 59 -9.72 -2.49 15.45
C THR A 59 -8.30 -1.94 15.34
N ILE A 60 -7.99 -1.34 14.20
CA ILE A 60 -6.74 -0.64 13.91
C ILE A 60 -6.98 0.87 13.98
N LEU A 61 -6.18 1.58 14.77
CA LEU A 61 -6.09 3.04 14.71
C LEU A 61 -5.11 3.46 13.61
N CYS A 62 -5.58 4.24 12.64
CA CYS A 62 -4.79 4.81 11.55
C CYS A 62 -4.74 6.35 11.63
N ARG A 63 -3.78 6.95 10.93
CA ARG A 63 -3.73 8.39 10.72
C ARG A 63 -4.61 8.75 9.53
N SER A 64 -5.53 9.70 9.71
CA SER A 64 -6.50 10.08 8.66
C SER A 64 -5.86 10.45 7.32
N ASN A 65 -4.67 11.05 7.34
CA ASN A 65 -3.99 11.55 6.14
C ASN A 65 -3.35 10.46 5.26
N VAL A 66 -3.41 9.19 5.67
CA VAL A 66 -2.94 8.00 4.93
C VAL A 66 -3.94 6.84 5.06
N LEU A 67 -5.23 7.16 5.28
CA LEU A 67 -6.26 6.15 5.52
C LEU A 67 -6.42 5.19 4.33
N ASP A 68 -6.29 5.72 3.11
CA ASP A 68 -6.38 4.99 1.85
C ASP A 68 -5.27 3.92 1.68
N GLU A 69 -4.13 4.07 2.35
CA GLU A 69 -3.08 3.04 2.40
C GLU A 69 -3.48 1.83 3.28
N MET A 70 -4.43 2.03 4.19
CA MET A 70 -4.82 1.07 5.22
C MET A 70 -6.23 0.51 5.04
N TYR A 71 -7.15 1.26 4.43
CA TYR A 71 -8.54 0.89 4.35
C TYR A 71 -9.24 1.45 3.12
N THR A 72 -10.08 0.62 2.53
CA THR A 72 -11.12 0.98 1.58
C THR A 72 -12.27 0.00 1.72
N ASP A 73 -13.47 0.43 1.36
CA ASP A 73 -14.73 -0.32 1.51
C ASP A 73 -15.13 -1.09 0.25
N MET A 74 -14.49 -0.83 -0.89
CA MET A 74 -14.79 -1.51 -2.15
C MET A 74 -13.63 -1.42 -3.15
N GLU A 75 -13.61 -2.34 -4.11
CA GLU A 75 -12.78 -2.21 -5.32
C GLU A 75 -13.27 -1.06 -6.20
N THR A 76 -12.32 -0.37 -6.83
CA THR A 76 -12.57 0.75 -7.75
C THR A 76 -11.98 0.53 -9.13
N GLY A 77 -11.17 -0.52 -9.32
CA GLY A 77 -10.38 -0.76 -10.53
C GLY A 77 -9.02 -0.07 -10.51
N GLU A 78 -8.69 0.64 -9.43
CA GLU A 78 -7.38 1.25 -9.21
C GLU A 78 -6.49 0.26 -8.46
N VAL A 79 -5.26 0.07 -8.95
CA VAL A 79 -4.38 -1.03 -8.52
C VAL A 79 -4.07 -0.99 -7.02
N VAL A 80 -3.83 0.19 -6.45
CA VAL A 80 -3.50 0.33 -5.03
C VAL A 80 -4.74 0.11 -4.17
N ASN A 81 -5.86 0.74 -4.52
CA ASN A 81 -7.14 0.58 -3.83
C ASN A 81 -7.61 -0.88 -3.81
N ASP A 82 -7.63 -1.55 -4.95
CA ASP A 82 -8.06 -2.95 -5.07
C ASP A 82 -7.12 -3.89 -4.28
N ALA A 83 -5.83 -3.59 -4.27
CA ALA A 83 -4.86 -4.33 -3.46
C ALA A 83 -5.09 -4.15 -1.95
N VAL A 84 -5.44 -2.94 -1.50
CA VAL A 84 -5.79 -2.68 -0.09
C VAL A 84 -7.08 -3.41 0.29
N TYR A 85 -8.11 -3.35 -0.56
CA TYR A 85 -9.37 -4.08 -0.35
C TYR A 85 -9.12 -5.58 -0.23
N THR A 86 -8.44 -6.16 -1.22
CA THR A 86 -8.13 -7.60 -1.26
C THR A 86 -7.28 -8.03 -0.07
N ARG A 87 -6.28 -7.22 0.33
CA ARG A 87 -5.46 -7.49 1.52
C ARG A 87 -6.33 -7.58 2.77
N ASN A 88 -7.22 -6.61 2.98
CA ASN A 88 -8.06 -6.55 4.17
C ASN A 88 -9.07 -7.71 4.22
N LEU A 89 -9.68 -8.06 3.07
CA LEU A 89 -10.55 -9.21 2.95
C LEU A 89 -9.82 -10.52 3.28
N ASN A 90 -8.65 -10.75 2.68
CA ASN A 90 -7.86 -11.94 2.93
C ASN A 90 -7.45 -12.06 4.40
N VAL A 91 -7.09 -10.96 5.07
CA VAL A 91 -6.75 -10.98 6.51
C VAL A 91 -7.98 -11.32 7.36
N ALA A 92 -9.13 -10.68 7.08
CA ALA A 92 -10.37 -10.92 7.80
C ALA A 92 -10.84 -12.38 7.68
N GLU A 93 -10.79 -12.95 6.47
CA GLU A 93 -11.18 -14.33 6.21
C GLU A 93 -10.22 -15.35 6.83
N ASN A 94 -8.89 -15.17 6.64
CA ASN A 94 -7.91 -16.14 7.13
C ASN A 94 -7.81 -16.18 8.65
N LEU A 95 -8.03 -15.06 9.33
CA LEU A 95 -7.97 -14.96 10.79
C LEU A 95 -9.35 -15.12 11.45
N ASN A 96 -10.44 -15.16 10.66
CA ASN A 96 -11.82 -15.10 11.12
C ASN A 96 -12.03 -13.93 12.11
N VAL A 97 -11.83 -12.70 11.63
CA VAL A 97 -12.02 -11.46 12.41
C VAL A 97 -12.91 -10.47 11.66
N ASP A 98 -13.61 -9.61 12.41
CA ASP A 98 -14.20 -8.38 11.89
C ASP A 98 -13.14 -7.27 11.92
N LEU A 99 -12.47 -7.04 10.79
CA LEU A 99 -11.39 -6.06 10.69
C LEU A 99 -11.95 -4.64 10.55
N GLN A 100 -11.72 -3.80 11.56
CA GLN A 100 -12.13 -2.39 11.55
C GLN A 100 -10.92 -1.45 11.53
N VAL A 101 -11.06 -0.33 10.84
CA VAL A 101 -10.07 0.76 10.88
C VAL A 101 -10.77 2.04 11.30
N ILE A 102 -10.29 2.63 12.39
CA ILE A 102 -10.68 3.96 12.85
C ILE A 102 -9.53 4.92 12.59
N ASP A 103 -9.83 6.20 12.40
CA ASP A 103 -8.80 7.19 12.09
C ASP A 103 -8.89 8.46 12.95
N VAL A 104 -7.71 9.03 13.22
CA VAL A 104 -7.55 10.32 13.87
C VAL A 104 -6.47 11.11 13.13
N ALA A 105 -6.61 12.44 13.04
CA ALA A 105 -5.59 13.29 12.45
C ALA A 105 -4.24 13.10 13.15
N GLY A 106 -3.23 12.68 12.40
CA GLY A 106 -1.90 12.34 12.92
C GLY A 106 -0.75 12.76 12.00
N ASP A 107 -0.98 13.74 11.13
CA ASP A 107 0.10 14.38 10.39
C ASP A 107 1.03 15.16 11.34
N TRP A 108 2.08 15.79 10.80
CA TRP A 108 3.07 16.49 11.64
C TRP A 108 2.46 17.58 12.53
N ALA A 109 1.44 18.29 12.02
CA ALA A 109 0.75 19.34 12.74
C ALA A 109 -0.12 18.79 13.88
N ASN A 110 -0.70 17.60 13.72
CA ASN A 110 -1.63 16.99 14.67
C ASN A 110 -1.02 15.86 15.52
N LYS A 111 0.29 15.61 15.42
CA LYS A 111 1.01 14.53 16.13
C LYS A 111 0.72 14.46 17.63
N ASP A 112 0.63 15.62 18.29
CA ASP A 112 0.44 15.68 19.75
C ASP A 112 -0.99 15.24 20.12
N GLY A 113 -1.97 15.57 19.27
CA GLY A 113 -3.35 15.08 19.41
C GLY A 113 -3.46 13.57 19.21
N PHE A 114 -2.78 13.03 18.20
CA PHE A 114 -2.73 11.59 17.94
C PHE A 114 -2.10 10.82 19.12
N ILE A 115 -0.95 11.30 19.62
CA ILE A 115 -0.28 10.73 20.80
C ILE A 115 -1.20 10.79 22.02
N ASN A 116 -1.83 11.93 22.29
CA ASN A 116 -2.73 12.07 23.43
C ASN A 116 -3.93 11.13 23.36
N TYR A 117 -4.51 10.92 22.18
CA TYR A 117 -5.60 9.95 22.00
C TYR A 117 -5.13 8.54 22.31
N VAL A 118 -3.97 8.13 21.78
CA VAL A 118 -3.36 6.83 22.06
C VAL A 118 -3.13 6.64 23.56
N THR A 119 -2.43 7.58 24.19
CA THR A 119 -2.12 7.52 25.62
C THR A 119 -3.39 7.48 26.48
N SER A 120 -4.39 8.30 26.17
CA SER A 120 -5.64 8.33 26.93
C SER A 120 -6.42 7.02 26.83
N SER A 121 -6.46 6.42 25.64
CA SER A 121 -7.16 5.14 25.41
C SER A 121 -6.49 3.98 26.16
N ILE A 122 -5.15 3.96 26.18
CA ILE A 122 -4.39 2.94 26.92
C ILE A 122 -4.55 3.12 28.43
N LEU A 123 -4.42 4.34 28.95
CA LEU A 123 -4.53 4.62 30.39
C LEU A 123 -5.94 4.43 30.93
N SER A 124 -6.97 4.65 30.10
CA SER A 124 -8.37 4.41 30.48
C SER A 124 -8.73 2.91 30.49
N GLY A 125 -7.98 2.09 29.75
CA GLY A 125 -8.30 0.69 29.53
C GLY A 125 -9.56 0.49 28.67
N ASP A 126 -9.91 1.47 27.83
CA ASP A 126 -11.14 1.42 27.02
C ASP A 126 -11.11 0.39 25.88
N ASN A 127 -9.93 -0.17 25.59
CA ASN A 127 -9.70 -1.15 24.53
C ASN A 127 -10.22 -0.68 23.15
N ALA A 128 -10.09 0.63 22.87
CA ALA A 128 -10.61 1.23 21.63
C ALA A 128 -9.97 0.69 20.34
N PHE A 129 -8.75 0.15 20.40
CA PHE A 129 -8.02 -0.42 19.28
C PHE A 129 -6.93 -1.40 19.76
N GLN A 130 -6.61 -2.39 18.93
CA GLN A 130 -5.60 -3.42 19.21
C GLN A 130 -4.27 -3.17 18.50
N LEU A 131 -4.26 -2.34 17.44
CA LEU A 131 -3.06 -1.99 16.67
C LEU A 131 -3.05 -0.50 16.31
N ILE A 132 -1.87 0.11 16.34
CA ILE A 132 -1.69 1.53 15.97
C ILE A 132 -0.79 1.63 14.73
N ALA A 133 -1.36 2.10 13.62
CA ALA A 133 -0.65 2.47 12.39
C ALA A 133 -0.17 3.94 12.45
N GLY A 134 0.73 4.21 13.40
CA GLY A 134 1.27 5.55 13.66
C GLY A 134 2.51 5.91 12.85
N TYR A 135 2.95 7.17 12.93
CA TYR A 135 4.19 7.58 12.27
C TYR A 135 5.43 7.26 13.12
N MET A 136 6.34 6.46 12.58
CA MET A 136 7.55 6.03 13.29
C MET A 136 8.43 7.17 13.82
N HIS A 137 8.30 8.41 13.32
CA HIS A 137 9.11 9.52 13.83
C HIS A 137 8.71 9.97 15.24
N TYR A 138 7.42 9.99 15.57
CA TYR A 138 6.93 10.50 16.86
C TYR A 138 6.38 9.40 17.79
N MET A 139 6.00 8.24 17.25
CA MET A 139 5.52 7.12 18.06
C MET A 139 6.55 6.57 19.06
N PRO A 140 7.87 6.53 18.80
CA PRO A 140 8.82 5.99 19.79
C PRO A 140 8.84 6.71 21.13
N ALA A 141 8.37 7.97 21.18
CA ALA A 141 8.25 8.71 22.44
C ALA A 141 7.27 8.05 23.42
N THR A 142 6.24 7.35 22.94
CA THR A 142 5.24 6.69 23.79
C THR A 142 5.70 5.31 24.29
N ILE A 143 6.75 4.73 23.71
CA ILE A 143 7.28 3.39 24.08
C ILE A 143 7.92 3.42 25.48
N GLN A 144 8.48 4.56 25.89
CA GLN A 144 9.15 4.72 27.18
C GLN A 144 8.19 4.57 28.37
N ASP A 145 6.89 4.73 28.15
CA ASP A 145 5.86 4.68 29.18
C ASP A 145 5.31 3.25 29.40
N GLU A 146 5.94 2.21 28.81
CA GLU A 146 5.54 0.80 28.87
C GLU A 146 4.09 0.54 28.41
N LEU A 147 3.53 1.45 27.61
CA LEU A 147 2.13 1.42 27.15
C LEU A 147 1.85 0.33 26.09
N TYR A 148 2.88 -0.38 25.62
CA TYR A 148 2.77 -1.32 24.53
C TYR A 148 3.15 -2.74 24.95
N LEU A 149 2.40 -3.72 24.44
CA LEU A 149 2.79 -5.12 24.55
C LEU A 149 4.09 -5.36 23.80
N ASN A 150 5.04 -6.01 24.48
CA ASN A 150 6.22 -6.56 23.81
C ASN A 150 5.81 -7.80 23.00
N GLN A 151 5.69 -7.62 21.69
CA GLN A 151 5.33 -8.67 20.72
C GLN A 151 6.27 -9.91 20.82
N GLY A 152 7.53 -9.72 21.18
CA GLY A 152 8.50 -10.81 21.33
C GLY A 152 8.33 -11.62 22.63
N ALA A 153 7.78 -11.03 23.69
CA ALA A 153 7.56 -11.70 24.97
C ALA A 153 6.23 -12.48 25.00
N ALA A 154 5.19 -12.00 24.29
CA ALA A 154 3.89 -12.65 24.22
C ALA A 154 3.95 -14.03 23.52
N LEU A 155 4.81 -14.18 22.50
CA LEU A 155 4.99 -15.45 21.78
C LEU A 155 5.65 -16.56 22.61
N TYR A 156 6.28 -16.25 23.74
CA TYR A 156 6.87 -17.24 24.65
C TYR A 156 5.90 -17.81 25.69
N GLN A 157 4.72 -17.20 25.87
CA GLN A 157 3.71 -17.66 26.85
C GLN A 157 2.72 -18.68 26.26
N PHE A 158 2.82 -18.98 24.97
CA PHE A 158 1.98 -19.94 24.24
C PHE A 158 2.78 -21.16 23.71
N ARG A 159 3.94 -21.49 24.32
CA ARG A 159 4.68 -22.73 24.07
C ARG A 159 4.69 -23.64 25.29
#